data_AF-H3DQ65-F1
#
_entry.id   AF-H3DQ65-F1
#
_cell.length_a   1.000
_cell.length_b   1.000
_cell.length_c   1.000
_cell.angle_alpha   90.00
_cell.angle_beta   90.00
_cell.angle_gamma   90.00
#
_symmetry.space_group_name_H-M   'P 1'
#
loop_
_entity.id
_entity.type
_entity.pdbx_description
1 polymer ?
#
loop_
_entity_poly.entity_id
_entity_poly.type
_entity_poly.pdbx_seq_one_letter_code
_entity_poly.pdbx_strand_id
1 'polypeptide(L)'
;MGKTSAGVFVTVLFFFFSSSGVPTDQDSFESRVVIVCEKMMSQSCWASSTQLIHNKNSRGMTLLHLAAAQGYAGLIQTLIRWRTKHADSIDLELEVDPLDVDHFSCTPLMWACALGHTEAALILYQWDPRALDIPDSLGRLPLNIARSRGHTRLAELLEHC
;
A
#
# COMPACT_ATOMS: atom_id res chain seq x y z
N MET A 1 16.77 28.85 3.03
CA MET A 1 15.36 28.93 2.60
C MET A 1 15.12 27.72 1.69
N GLY A 2 14.56 26.59 2.07
CA GLY A 2 13.67 26.20 3.17
C GLY A 2 12.57 25.34 2.52
N LYS A 3 12.87 24.07 2.23
CA LYS A 3 12.11 23.17 1.34
C LYS A 3 10.96 22.45 2.09
N THR A 4 9.80 22.29 1.43
CA THR A 4 8.48 21.78 1.89
C THR A 4 8.32 20.25 1.74
N SER A 5 7.40 19.59 2.46
CA SER A 5 7.46 18.14 2.81
C SER A 5 6.10 17.42 2.96
N ALA A 6 6.04 16.13 2.57
CA ALA A 6 4.84 15.25 2.50
C ALA A 6 4.82 14.02 3.47
N GLY A 7 5.87 13.76 4.27
CA GLY A 7 6.07 12.43 4.90
C GLY A 7 5.39 12.11 6.25
N VAL A 8 4.24 12.71 6.58
CA VAL A 8 3.52 12.44 7.86
C VAL A 8 2.64 11.18 7.78
N PHE A 9 2.26 10.75 6.58
CA PHE A 9 1.28 9.70 6.30
C PHE A 9 1.68 8.32 6.82
N VAL A 10 2.91 7.90 6.53
CA VAL A 10 3.37 6.55 6.84
C VAL A 10 3.58 6.34 8.34
N THR A 11 4.10 7.33 9.06
CA THR A 11 4.45 7.19 10.49
C THR A 11 3.22 7.10 11.40
N VAL A 12 2.17 7.90 11.13
CA VAL A 12 0.94 7.87 11.93
C VAL A 12 0.23 6.53 11.73
N LEU A 13 0.16 6.04 10.50
CA LEU A 13 -0.46 4.76 10.21
C LEU A 13 0.39 3.59 10.75
N PHE A 14 1.72 3.62 10.68
CA PHE A 14 2.59 2.58 11.26
C PHE A 14 2.32 2.33 12.75
N PHE A 15 2.00 3.39 13.51
CA PHE A 15 1.65 3.30 14.92
C PHE A 15 0.28 2.62 15.13
N PHE A 16 -0.67 2.86 14.24
CA PHE A 16 -1.94 2.13 14.22
C PHE A 16 -1.75 0.66 13.83
N PHE A 17 -0.99 0.36 12.77
CA PHE A 17 -0.75 -1.00 12.26
C PHE A 17 0.00 -1.91 13.26
N SER A 18 0.75 -1.35 14.21
CA SER A 18 1.48 -2.14 15.23
C SER A 18 0.62 -2.57 16.42
N SER A 19 -0.62 -2.06 16.55
CA SER A 19 -1.52 -2.45 17.63
C SER A 19 -2.39 -3.62 17.20
N SER A 20 -1.89 -4.84 17.43
CA SER A 20 -2.65 -6.09 17.23
C SER A 20 -3.75 -6.22 18.28
N GLY A 21 -4.96 -5.79 17.94
CA GLY A 21 -6.19 -6.14 18.64
C GLY A 21 -7.25 -6.45 17.61
N VAL A 22 -7.73 -7.70 17.60
CA VAL A 22 -8.85 -8.13 16.75
C VAL A 22 -10.15 -7.69 17.43
N PRO A 23 -11.04 -6.93 16.76
CA PRO A 23 -12.45 -6.98 17.09
C PRO A 23 -13.25 -7.45 15.87
N THR A 24 -14.06 -8.47 16.12
CA THR A 24 -15.12 -8.96 15.25
C THR A 24 -16.26 -7.95 15.16
N ASP A 25 -16.77 -7.80 13.94
CA ASP A 25 -18.03 -7.16 13.53
C ASP A 25 -18.24 -5.64 13.76
N GLN A 26 -18.56 -4.97 12.65
CA GLN A 26 -19.04 -3.60 12.45
C GLN A 26 -18.14 -2.39 12.74
N ASP A 27 -16.99 -2.55 13.39
CA ASP A 27 -15.96 -1.49 13.49
C ASP A 27 -14.56 -2.05 13.15
N SER A 28 -14.39 -2.47 11.89
CA SER A 28 -13.14 -3.07 11.46
C SER A 28 -11.99 -2.06 11.63
N PHE A 29 -10.84 -2.53 12.10
CA PHE A 29 -9.65 -1.69 12.22
C PHE A 29 -9.32 -0.98 10.90
N GLU A 30 -9.55 -1.66 9.77
CA GLU A 30 -9.48 -1.09 8.42
C GLU A 30 -10.42 0.11 8.25
N SER A 31 -11.68 0.01 8.68
CA SER A 31 -12.65 1.12 8.63
C SER A 31 -12.18 2.33 9.43
N ARG A 32 -11.60 2.12 10.62
CA ARG A 32 -11.03 3.22 11.41
C ARG A 32 -9.83 3.87 10.72
N VAL A 33 -8.96 3.07 10.11
CA VAL A 33 -7.83 3.56 9.31
C VAL A 33 -8.32 4.37 8.11
N VAL A 34 -9.35 3.89 7.40
CA VAL A 34 -9.98 4.61 6.29
C VAL A 34 -10.55 5.96 6.75
N ILE A 35 -11.29 6.00 7.87
CA ILE A 35 -11.84 7.25 8.41
C ILE A 35 -10.74 8.24 8.80
N VAL A 36 -9.66 7.77 9.43
CA VAL A 36 -8.52 8.63 9.78
C VAL A 36 -7.87 9.18 8.52
N CYS A 37 -7.63 8.34 7.52
CA CYS A 37 -7.14 8.75 6.20
C CYS A 37 -8.05 9.84 5.60
N GLU A 38 -9.35 9.59 5.44
CA GLU A 38 -10.31 10.53 4.87
C GLU A 38 -10.36 11.87 5.64
N LYS A 39 -10.36 11.81 6.97
CA LYS A 39 -10.42 13.01 7.82
C LYS A 39 -9.14 13.85 7.74
N MET A 40 -7.97 13.22 7.63
CA MET A 40 -6.70 13.93 7.45
C MET A 40 -6.58 14.52 6.05
N MET A 41 -7.19 13.88 5.04
CA MET A 41 -7.17 14.32 3.65
C MET A 41 -8.19 15.41 3.32
N SER A 42 -9.26 15.53 4.10
CA SER A 42 -10.22 16.65 3.98
C SER A 42 -9.70 17.98 4.55
N GLN A 43 -8.62 17.98 5.33
CA GLN A 43 -8.04 19.20 5.90
C GLN A 43 -6.89 19.69 5.02
N SER A 44 -7.06 20.85 4.37
CA SER A 44 -6.17 21.41 3.35
C SER A 44 -4.77 21.88 3.84
N CYS A 45 -4.28 21.46 5.02
CA CYS A 45 -3.02 21.93 5.59
C CYS A 45 -1.86 20.93 5.44
N TRP A 46 -1.49 20.60 4.21
CA TRP A 46 -0.43 19.61 3.93
C TRP A 46 0.96 20.22 3.81
N ALA A 47 1.10 21.53 4.05
CA ALA A 47 2.27 22.29 3.63
C ALA A 47 3.39 22.46 4.67
N SER A 48 3.33 21.86 5.88
CA SER A 48 4.28 22.21 6.95
C SER A 48 4.66 21.04 7.86
N SER A 49 5.63 20.21 7.45
CA SER A 49 6.36 19.32 8.39
C SER A 49 7.71 18.83 7.83
N THR A 50 8.80 19.45 8.25
CA THR A 50 10.13 19.42 7.63
C THR A 50 11.11 18.35 8.14
N GLN A 51 10.65 17.23 8.70
CA GLN A 51 11.53 16.08 8.99
C GLN A 51 10.89 14.76 8.57
N LEU A 52 11.41 14.18 7.48
CA LEU A 52 11.22 12.77 7.14
C LEU A 52 11.94 11.93 8.21
N ILE A 53 11.29 11.63 9.33
CA ILE A 53 11.75 10.52 10.17
C ILE A 53 11.31 9.24 9.45
N HIS A 54 12.04 8.87 8.39
CA HIS A 54 12.14 7.46 8.08
C HIS A 54 12.71 6.82 9.33
N ASN A 55 11.85 6.16 10.11
CA ASN A 55 12.34 5.24 11.11
C ASN A 55 13.32 4.33 10.37
N LYS A 56 14.56 4.19 10.86
CA LYS A 56 15.59 3.37 10.21
C LYS A 56 15.14 1.91 9.97
N ASN A 57 13.98 1.53 10.50
CA ASN A 57 13.33 0.23 10.35
C ASN A 57 12.19 0.18 9.32
N SER A 58 11.78 1.29 8.68
CA SER A 58 10.82 1.24 7.56
C SER A 58 11.57 0.72 6.34
N ARG A 59 11.28 -0.52 5.93
CA ARG A 59 11.96 -1.27 4.86
C ARG A 59 11.70 -0.69 3.46
N GLY A 60 11.64 0.64 3.31
CA GLY A 60 11.24 1.33 2.07
C GLY A 60 9.75 1.24 1.75
N MET A 61 8.93 0.71 2.65
CA MET A 61 7.51 0.48 2.40
C MET A 61 6.71 1.80 2.44
N THR A 62 5.90 2.03 1.41
CA THR A 62 4.85 3.06 1.39
C THR A 62 3.59 2.58 2.13
N LEU A 63 2.59 3.45 2.28
CA LEU A 63 1.28 3.06 2.82
C LEU A 63 0.61 1.96 1.97
N LEU A 64 0.76 2.02 0.65
CA LEU A 64 0.19 1.03 -0.24
C LEU A 64 0.81 -0.36 -0.04
N HIS A 65 2.12 -0.44 0.23
CA HIS A 65 2.80 -1.68 0.59
C HIS A 65 2.21 -2.29 1.88
N LEU A 66 2.02 -1.47 2.92
CA LEU A 66 1.47 -1.93 4.19
C LEU A 66 0.02 -2.41 4.05
N ALA A 67 -0.81 -1.66 3.31
CA ALA A 67 -2.19 -2.05 3.03
C ALA A 67 -2.26 -3.38 2.28
N ALA A 68 -1.40 -3.57 1.27
CA ALA A 68 -1.31 -4.80 0.51
C ALA A 68 -0.80 -5.98 1.34
N ALA A 69 0.23 -5.76 2.16
CA ALA A 69 0.78 -6.78 3.06
C ALA A 69 -0.21 -7.22 4.15
N GLN A 70 -1.18 -6.37 4.49
CA GLN A 70 -2.21 -6.69 5.48
C GLN A 70 -3.53 -7.15 4.84
N GLY A 71 -3.65 -7.07 3.52
CA GLY A 71 -4.85 -7.46 2.77
C GLY A 71 -6.01 -6.47 2.88
N TYR A 72 -5.75 -5.20 3.21
CA TYR A 72 -6.77 -4.15 3.36
C TYR A 72 -7.26 -3.64 2.00
N ALA A 73 -8.05 -4.46 1.33
CA ALA A 73 -8.63 -4.19 0.01
C ALA A 73 -9.44 -2.89 -0.03
N GLY A 74 -10.23 -2.60 1.01
CA GLY A 74 -11.02 -1.37 1.11
C GLY A 74 -10.13 -0.13 1.23
N LEU A 75 -9.06 -0.21 2.03
CA LEU A 75 -8.07 0.86 2.09
C LEU A 75 -7.38 1.09 0.74
N ILE A 76 -6.98 0.03 0.04
CA ILE A 76 -6.38 0.13 -1.30
C ILE A 76 -7.34 0.84 -2.26
N GLN A 77 -8.63 0.47 -2.29
CA GLN A 77 -9.63 1.15 -3.14
C GLN A 77 -9.78 2.63 -2.78
N THR A 78 -9.78 2.98 -1.49
CA THR A 78 -9.84 4.37 -1.04
C THR A 78 -8.63 5.15 -1.53
N LEU A 79 -7.42 4.58 -1.41
CA LEU A 79 -6.18 5.19 -1.90
C LEU A 79 -6.21 5.40 -3.42
N ILE A 80 -6.72 4.43 -4.20
CA ILE A 80 -6.91 4.54 -5.66
C ILE A 80 -7.83 5.73 -6.00
N ARG A 81 -9.04 5.74 -5.41
CA ARG A 81 -10.03 6.80 -5.66
C ARG A 81 -9.46 8.17 -5.31
N TRP A 82 -8.70 8.23 -4.25
CA TRP A 82 -8.11 9.48 -3.80
C TRP A 82 -7.02 9.98 -4.74
N ARG A 83 -6.13 9.11 -5.25
CA ARG A 83 -5.17 9.45 -6.32
C ARG A 83 -5.89 9.99 -7.55
N THR A 84 -6.97 9.36 -7.99
CA THR A 84 -7.72 9.83 -9.18
C THR A 84 -8.36 11.21 -8.99
N LYS A 85 -8.76 11.57 -7.76
CA LYS A 85 -9.35 12.88 -7.44
C LYS A 85 -8.32 14.00 -7.30
N HIS A 86 -7.06 13.67 -7.03
CA HIS A 86 -5.97 14.64 -6.79
C HIS A 86 -4.80 14.40 -7.75
N ALA A 87 -5.10 14.04 -9.00
CA ALA A 87 -4.07 13.76 -10.01
C ALA A 87 -3.09 14.92 -10.24
N ASP A 88 -3.49 16.15 -9.89
CA ASP A 88 -2.67 17.36 -10.01
C ASP A 88 -1.73 17.60 -8.81
N SER A 89 -1.77 16.76 -7.76
CA SER A 89 -0.95 16.88 -6.54
C SER A 89 0.28 15.96 -6.60
N ILE A 90 1.46 16.54 -6.88
CA ILE A 90 2.76 15.85 -6.97
C ILE A 90 3.10 15.06 -5.70
N ASP A 91 2.74 15.59 -4.52
CA ASP A 91 3.08 14.95 -3.23
C ASP A 91 2.34 13.62 -3.01
N LEU A 92 1.18 13.43 -3.65
CA LEU A 92 0.41 12.19 -3.56
C LEU A 92 0.89 11.12 -4.54
N GLU A 93 1.46 11.58 -5.65
CA GLU A 93 1.86 10.73 -6.76
C GLU A 93 2.90 9.70 -6.33
N LEU A 94 3.79 10.08 -5.40
CA LEU A 94 4.92 9.30 -4.91
C LEU A 94 4.61 8.39 -3.71
N GLU A 95 3.49 8.55 -3.01
CA GLU A 95 3.14 7.64 -1.89
C GLU A 95 2.18 6.52 -2.32
N VAL A 96 1.43 6.75 -3.40
CA VAL A 96 0.35 5.88 -3.84
C VAL A 96 0.58 5.42 -5.29
N ASP A 97 1.80 4.99 -5.61
CA ASP A 97 2.14 4.36 -6.88
C ASP A 97 2.03 2.82 -6.75
N PRO A 98 1.20 2.13 -7.56
CA PRO A 98 1.14 0.67 -7.55
C PRO A 98 2.44 -0.03 -8.01
N LEU A 99 3.35 0.70 -8.66
CA LEU A 99 4.63 0.20 -9.18
C LEU A 99 5.83 0.54 -8.30
N ASP A 100 5.65 1.33 -7.24
CA ASP A 100 6.71 1.61 -6.28
C ASP A 100 7.25 0.33 -5.66
N VAL A 101 8.52 0.36 -5.29
CA VAL A 101 9.21 -0.80 -4.70
C VAL A 101 9.83 -0.45 -3.36
N ASP A 102 9.76 -1.41 -2.43
CA ASP A 102 10.43 -1.32 -1.15
C ASP A 102 11.93 -1.68 -1.23
N HIS A 103 12.63 -1.76 -0.09
CA HIS A 103 14.06 -2.11 -0.06
C HIS A 103 14.39 -3.51 -0.57
N PHE A 104 13.42 -4.41 -0.70
CA PHE A 104 13.59 -5.74 -1.30
C PHE A 104 13.22 -5.76 -2.78
N SER A 105 12.95 -4.59 -3.36
CA SER A 105 12.39 -4.42 -4.69
C SER A 105 10.99 -5.04 -4.84
N CYS A 106 10.26 -5.22 -3.74
CA CYS A 106 8.91 -5.78 -3.77
C CYS A 106 7.89 -4.66 -4.00
N THR A 107 6.98 -4.85 -4.96
CA THR A 107 5.80 -3.98 -5.15
C THR A 107 4.71 -4.29 -4.11
N PRO A 108 3.70 -3.41 -3.93
CA PRO A 108 2.51 -3.74 -3.16
C PRO A 108 1.81 -5.02 -3.66
N LEU A 109 1.69 -5.20 -4.98
CA LEU A 109 1.10 -6.42 -5.56
C LEU A 109 1.89 -7.66 -5.15
N MET A 110 3.21 -7.56 -5.12
CA MET A 110 4.06 -8.66 -4.68
C MET A 110 3.80 -9.02 -3.22
N TRP A 111 3.65 -8.06 -2.31
CA TRP A 111 3.30 -8.32 -0.92
C TRP A 111 1.94 -9.02 -0.78
N ALA A 112 0.91 -8.57 -1.51
CA ALA A 112 -0.39 -9.22 -1.51
C ALA A 112 -0.33 -10.66 -2.05
N CYS A 113 0.41 -10.89 -3.15
CA CYS A 113 0.64 -12.22 -3.72
C CYS A 113 1.39 -13.13 -2.74
N ALA A 114 2.40 -12.59 -2.08
CA ALA A 114 3.27 -13.34 -1.18
C ALA A 114 2.60 -13.71 0.15
N LEU A 115 1.50 -13.06 0.51
CA LEU A 115 0.73 -13.35 1.73
C LEU A 115 -0.67 -13.91 1.43
N GLY A 116 -1.00 -14.12 0.16
CA GLY A 116 -2.26 -14.77 -0.24
C GLY A 116 -3.49 -13.88 -0.18
N HIS A 117 -3.31 -12.55 -0.10
CA HIS A 117 -4.41 -11.59 -0.03
C HIS A 117 -5.04 -11.39 -1.41
N THR A 118 -5.93 -12.32 -1.79
CA THR A 118 -6.49 -12.43 -3.14
C THR A 118 -7.22 -11.17 -3.58
N GLU A 119 -8.10 -10.61 -2.74
CA GLU A 119 -8.87 -9.41 -3.09
C GLU A 119 -7.96 -8.19 -3.30
N ALA A 120 -7.01 -7.96 -2.38
CA ALA A 120 -6.02 -6.90 -2.50
C ALA A 120 -5.17 -7.06 -3.78
N ALA A 121 -4.73 -8.28 -4.10
CA ALA A 121 -3.95 -8.56 -5.30
C ALA A 121 -4.75 -8.28 -6.58
N LEU A 122 -6.02 -8.67 -6.63
CA LEU A 122 -6.89 -8.40 -7.78
C LEU A 122 -7.11 -6.89 -7.99
N ILE A 123 -7.34 -6.14 -6.92
CA ILE A 123 -7.51 -4.68 -7.01
C ILE A 123 -6.22 -4.00 -7.51
N LEU A 124 -5.06 -4.40 -6.98
CA LEU A 124 -3.77 -3.85 -7.39
C LEU A 124 -3.43 -4.20 -8.84
N TYR A 125 -3.74 -5.43 -9.29
CA TYR A 125 -3.57 -5.83 -10.68
C TYR A 125 -4.49 -5.04 -11.62
N GLN A 126 -5.78 -4.89 -11.28
CA GLN A 126 -6.72 -4.10 -12.07
C GLN A 126 -6.33 -2.63 -12.14
N TRP A 127 -5.64 -2.13 -11.12
CA TRP A 127 -5.10 -0.77 -11.13
C TRP A 127 -3.96 -0.62 -12.13
N ASP A 128 -2.93 -1.48 -12.04
CA ASP A 128 -1.84 -1.49 -13.01
C ASP A 128 -1.28 -2.91 -13.23
N PRO A 129 -1.61 -3.56 -14.37
CA PRO A 129 -1.13 -4.90 -14.69
C PRO A 129 0.39 -5.02 -14.79
N ARG A 130 1.10 -3.91 -15.06
CA ARG A 130 2.57 -3.90 -15.17
C ARG A 130 3.25 -4.32 -13.87
N ALA A 131 2.55 -4.23 -12.74
CA ALA A 131 3.05 -4.69 -11.44
C ALA A 131 3.36 -6.21 -11.42
N LEU A 132 2.80 -7.01 -12.34
CA LEU A 132 3.15 -8.43 -12.48
C LEU A 132 4.53 -8.68 -13.08
N ASP A 133 5.07 -7.72 -13.81
CA ASP A 133 6.34 -7.86 -14.53
C ASP A 133 7.54 -7.31 -13.72
N ILE A 134 7.30 -6.76 -12.52
CA ILE A 134 8.34 -6.19 -11.67
C ILE A 134 8.92 -7.30 -10.76
N PRO A 135 10.21 -7.66 -10.89
CA PRO A 135 10.83 -8.66 -10.04
C PRO A 135 11.31 -8.07 -8.70
N ASP A 136 11.33 -8.91 -7.66
CA ASP A 136 12.07 -8.57 -6.44
C ASP A 136 13.60 -8.60 -6.64
N SER A 137 14.31 -8.28 -5.57
CA SER A 137 15.78 -8.33 -5.49
C SER A 137 16.39 -9.72 -5.75
N LEU A 138 15.58 -10.78 -5.76
CA LEU A 138 15.97 -12.15 -6.10
C LEU A 138 15.54 -12.56 -7.51
N GLY A 139 14.99 -11.63 -8.31
CA GLY A 139 14.51 -11.91 -9.67
C GLY A 139 13.17 -12.64 -9.74
N ARG A 140 12.40 -12.71 -8.64
CA ARG A 140 11.13 -13.43 -8.59
C ARG A 140 9.98 -12.49 -8.92
N LEU A 141 9.06 -12.95 -9.77
CA LEU A 141 7.82 -12.25 -10.10
C LEU A 141 6.70 -12.56 -9.09
N PRO A 142 5.65 -11.71 -8.98
CA PRO A 142 4.58 -11.87 -7.99
C PRO A 142 3.90 -13.25 -8.06
N LEU A 143 3.61 -13.74 -9.27
CA LEU A 143 2.99 -15.04 -9.48
C LEU A 143 3.89 -16.20 -9.03
N ASN A 144 5.20 -16.08 -9.27
CA ASN A 144 6.16 -17.08 -8.82
C ASN A 144 6.22 -17.15 -7.30
N ILE A 145 6.18 -15.98 -6.64
CA ILE A 145 6.15 -15.93 -5.18
C ILE A 145 4.84 -16.51 -4.63
N ALA A 146 3.68 -16.12 -5.18
CA ALA A 146 2.38 -16.68 -4.80
C ALA A 146 2.39 -18.21 -4.86
N ARG A 147 2.86 -18.77 -5.99
CA ARG A 147 3.00 -20.23 -6.16
C ARG A 147 3.95 -20.85 -5.14
N SER A 148 5.14 -20.28 -4.95
CA SER A 148 6.16 -20.81 -4.03
C SER A 148 5.69 -20.83 -2.57
N ARG A 149 4.72 -19.98 -2.23
CA ARG A 149 4.12 -19.89 -0.89
C ARG A 149 2.77 -20.62 -0.78
N GLY A 150 2.35 -21.36 -1.80
CA GLY A 150 1.12 -22.16 -1.79
C GLY A 150 -0.16 -21.39 -2.13
N HIS A 151 -0.06 -20.14 -2.55
CA HIS A 151 -1.18 -19.32 -3.03
C HIS A 151 -1.43 -19.54 -4.53
N THR A 152 -1.43 -20.81 -4.97
CA THR A 152 -1.61 -21.20 -6.39
C THR A 152 -2.91 -20.70 -6.98
N ARG A 153 -4.03 -20.74 -6.23
CA ARG A 153 -5.32 -20.24 -6.71
C ARG A 153 -5.31 -18.74 -7.00
N LEU A 154 -4.62 -17.96 -6.17
CA LEU A 154 -4.43 -16.52 -6.40
C LEU A 154 -3.62 -16.28 -7.68
N ALA A 155 -2.53 -17.02 -7.86
CA ALA A 155 -1.71 -16.92 -9.07
C ALA A 155 -2.50 -17.28 -10.34
N GLU A 156 -3.27 -18.37 -10.31
CA GLU A 156 -4.15 -18.76 -11.41
C GLU A 156 -5.19 -17.68 -11.73
N LEU A 157 -5.80 -17.06 -10.72
CA LEU A 157 -6.77 -15.99 -10.94
C LEU A 157 -6.12 -14.81 -11.68
N LEU A 158 -4.96 -14.35 -11.24
CA LEU A 158 -4.27 -13.22 -11.86
C LEU A 158 -3.78 -13.52 -13.28
N GLU A 159 -3.43 -14.77 -13.59
CA GLU A 159 -3.03 -15.17 -14.95
C GLU A 159 -4.17 -15.17 -15.96
N HIS A 160 -5.41 -15.28 -15.49
CA HIS A 160 -6.60 -15.38 -16.33
C HIS A 160 -7.50 -14.14 -16.22
N CYS A 161 -7.01 -13.04 -15.64
CA CYS A 161 -7.74 -11.77 -15.51
C CYS A 161 -7.50 -10.82 -16.70
#